data_AF-A0A971YDZ6-F1
#
_entry.id   AF-A0A971YDZ6-F1
#
_cell.length_a   1.000
_cell.length_b   1.000
_cell.length_c   1.000
_cell.angle_alpha   90.00
_cell.angle_beta   90.00
_cell.angle_gamma   90.00
#
_symmetry.space_group_name_H-M   'P 1'
#
loop_
_entity.id
_entity.type
_entity.pdbx_description
1 polymer ?
#
loop_
_entity_poly.entity_id
_entity_poly.type
_entity_poly.pdbx_seq_one_letter_code
_entity_poly.pdbx_strand_id
1 'polypeptide(L)'
;MDIAPAAAHRWRFFRLGGFDQVWLETEDDIRNLASLDQKLWAALSCPVHGLEFDPHTLAMFDTDGDGRVRATEILQAVAWVSSMLKNMDSLLAGSSSLPLEAIDTSHPEGQALLASARHILTYLGKQHAETIALDDLASIENFFLNSPFNGDGVITPLCADTPATRTLIEEIMLCAGSVQDRSAEPGLGAEQIQTFFSAAHDYLAWYDIAQNQADKLLPFGDSTAEAAAIVRAIGPKIDDFFTRCALAAFDPKAQEPLNPALATYETLALHNLAAHTELEAFPLAQIKAAATLPLHSGLNPAWASAVEQLRTVVLTPLFGAQDSLTQDQWQQLVTTLAPFEDWWAAKAGAMVEPLGQDRVREILSGSGQAALETLLT
;
A
#
# COMPACT_ATOMS: atom_id res chain seq x y z
N MET A 1 -34.47 23.57 -54.95
CA MET A 1 -35.52 23.66 -53.92
C MET A 1 -35.04 24.73 -52.97
N ASP A 2 -35.51 25.96 -53.17
CA ASP A 2 -35.12 27.12 -52.36
C ASP A 2 -35.60 26.88 -50.93
N ILE A 3 -34.67 26.73 -50.01
CA ILE A 3 -34.96 26.68 -48.58
C ILE A 3 -35.28 28.12 -48.19
N ALA A 4 -36.56 28.39 -47.90
CA ALA A 4 -36.96 29.66 -47.32
C ALA A 4 -36.12 29.93 -46.05
N PRO A 5 -35.59 31.14 -45.83
CA PRO A 5 -34.86 31.44 -44.61
C PRO A 5 -35.77 31.18 -43.41
N ALA A 6 -35.27 30.45 -42.41
CA ALA A 6 -35.97 30.22 -41.16
C ALA A 6 -36.47 31.57 -40.60
N ALA A 7 -37.75 31.65 -40.26
CA ALA A 7 -38.31 32.87 -39.71
C ALA A 7 -37.56 33.26 -38.44
N ALA A 8 -37.12 34.51 -38.34
CA ALA A 8 -36.44 35.02 -37.14
C ALA A 8 -37.34 34.85 -35.91
N HIS A 9 -36.78 34.35 -34.79
CA HIS A 9 -37.52 34.16 -33.55
C HIS A 9 -38.11 35.47 -33.05
N ARG A 10 -39.39 35.44 -32.65
CA ARG A 10 -40.11 36.64 -32.20
C ARG A 10 -40.03 36.77 -30.68
N TRP A 11 -39.05 37.55 -30.23
CA TRP A 11 -38.88 37.88 -28.82
C TRP A 11 -40.07 38.66 -28.24
N ARG A 12 -40.55 38.22 -27.08
CA ARG A 12 -41.52 38.95 -26.25
C ARG A 12 -40.79 39.73 -25.18
N PHE A 13 -41.31 40.91 -24.86
CA PHE A 13 -40.70 41.81 -23.89
C PHE A 13 -41.73 42.21 -22.84
N PHE A 14 -41.24 42.41 -21.62
CA PHE A 14 -42.00 43.02 -20.53
C PHE A 14 -41.18 44.14 -19.90
N ARG A 15 -41.86 45.08 -19.25
CA ARG A 15 -41.20 46.24 -18.64
C ARG A 15 -41.01 46.02 -17.14
N LEU A 16 -39.76 46.05 -16.70
CA LEU A 16 -39.38 45.92 -15.29
C LEU A 16 -38.39 47.04 -14.93
N GLY A 17 -38.70 47.82 -13.89
CA GLY A 17 -37.80 48.87 -13.40
C GLY A 17 -37.45 49.96 -14.43
N GLY A 18 -38.29 50.18 -15.45
CA GLY A 18 -38.05 51.15 -16.53
C GLY A 18 -37.33 50.59 -17.77
N PHE A 19 -36.85 49.35 -17.72
CA PHE A 19 -36.16 48.68 -18.82
C PHE A 19 -37.04 47.60 -19.46
N ASP A 20 -36.85 47.37 -20.76
CA ASP A 20 -37.47 46.27 -21.47
C ASP A 20 -36.60 45.02 -21.29
N GLN A 21 -37.20 43.97 -20.73
CA GLN A 21 -36.57 42.68 -20.47
C GLN A 21 -37.20 41.63 -21.36
N VAL A 22 -36.40 40.66 -21.82
CA VAL A 22 -36.90 39.54 -22.61
C VAL A 22 -37.70 38.60 -21.70
N TRP A 23 -38.88 38.21 -22.16
CA TRP A 23 -39.74 37.24 -21.49
C TRP A 23 -39.43 35.84 -22.04
N LEU A 24 -38.76 35.01 -21.25
CA LEU A 24 -38.43 33.62 -21.56
C LEU A 24 -39.47 32.71 -20.90
N GLU A 25 -40.35 32.09 -21.69
CA GLU A 25 -41.42 31.23 -21.16
C GLU A 25 -41.66 29.97 -22.02
N THR A 26 -41.31 29.99 -23.30
CA THR A 26 -41.52 28.84 -24.19
C THR A 26 -40.23 28.08 -24.48
N GLU A 27 -40.38 26.85 -24.93
CA GLU A 27 -39.27 26.06 -25.47
C GLU A 27 -38.54 26.78 -26.62
N ASP A 28 -39.30 27.42 -27.51
CA ASP A 28 -38.74 28.20 -28.61
C ASP A 28 -37.90 29.38 -28.08
N ASP A 29 -38.32 30.04 -27.00
CA ASP A 29 -37.55 31.12 -26.38
C ASP A 29 -36.18 30.63 -25.88
N ILE A 30 -36.13 29.45 -25.24
CA ILE A 30 -34.88 28.86 -24.73
C ILE A 30 -33.99 28.38 -25.88
N ARG A 31 -34.52 27.61 -26.83
CA ARG A 31 -33.73 27.06 -27.95
C ARG A 31 -33.16 28.15 -28.85
N ASN A 32 -33.85 29.28 -28.99
CA ASN A 32 -33.37 30.42 -29.79
C ASN A 32 -32.50 31.41 -29.00
N LEU A 33 -32.15 31.15 -27.74
CA LEU A 33 -31.42 32.09 -26.88
C LEU A 33 -30.09 32.57 -27.49
N ALA A 34 -29.41 31.71 -28.27
CA ALA A 34 -28.17 32.07 -28.97
C ALA A 34 -28.34 33.18 -30.04
N SER A 35 -29.57 33.39 -30.52
CA SER A 35 -29.91 34.46 -31.47
C SER A 35 -30.28 35.79 -30.81
N LEU A 36 -30.42 35.82 -29.47
CA LEU A 36 -30.75 37.02 -28.74
C LEU A 36 -29.55 37.97 -28.69
N ASP A 37 -29.74 39.25 -29.06
CA ASP A 37 -28.69 40.26 -28.92
C ASP A 37 -28.29 40.39 -27.44
N GLN A 38 -27.00 40.22 -27.14
CA GLN A 38 -26.44 40.30 -25.80
C GLN A 38 -26.69 41.66 -25.12
N LYS A 39 -26.97 42.74 -25.87
CA LYS A 39 -27.39 44.03 -25.30
C LYS A 39 -28.71 43.97 -24.55
N LEU A 40 -29.52 42.94 -24.78
CA LEU A 40 -30.81 42.72 -24.12
C LEU A 40 -30.69 41.86 -22.86
N TRP A 41 -29.49 41.37 -22.52
CA TRP A 41 -29.26 40.57 -21.31
C TRP A 41 -29.10 41.49 -20.10
N ALA A 42 -29.72 41.12 -18.98
CA ALA A 42 -29.60 41.87 -17.73
C ALA A 42 -28.16 41.87 -17.18
N ALA A 43 -27.41 40.78 -17.39
CA ALA A 43 -26.01 40.63 -17.02
C ALA A 43 -25.29 39.73 -18.04
N LEU A 44 -24.02 40.03 -18.31
CA LEU A 44 -23.14 39.20 -19.15
C LEU A 44 -22.17 38.34 -18.33
N SER A 45 -22.14 38.57 -17.03
CA SER A 45 -21.31 37.88 -16.06
C SER A 45 -22.00 37.91 -14.70
N CYS A 46 -22.18 36.74 -14.10
CA CYS A 46 -22.90 36.51 -12.87
C CYS A 46 -21.96 35.82 -11.87
N PRO A 47 -21.73 36.34 -10.65
CA PRO A 47 -20.86 35.68 -9.68
C PRO A 47 -21.46 34.35 -9.21
N VAL A 48 -20.63 33.31 -9.02
CA VAL A 48 -21.10 32.01 -8.50
C VAL A 48 -21.45 32.04 -7.00
N HIS A 49 -21.12 33.14 -6.31
CA HIS A 49 -21.34 33.32 -4.87
C HIS A 49 -22.04 34.66 -4.57
N GLY A 50 -22.71 34.73 -3.41
CA GLY A 50 -23.31 35.97 -2.90
C GLY A 50 -24.65 36.34 -3.54
N LEU A 51 -25.28 35.40 -4.24
CA LEU A 51 -26.64 35.53 -4.78
C LEU A 51 -27.61 34.68 -3.95
N GLU A 52 -28.90 35.03 -3.99
CA GLU A 52 -29.98 34.18 -3.45
C GLU A 52 -30.28 33.02 -4.41
N PHE A 53 -29.26 32.19 -4.67
CA PHE A 53 -29.30 31.02 -5.55
C PHE A 53 -28.32 29.97 -5.03
N ASP A 54 -28.54 28.70 -5.34
CA ASP A 54 -27.65 27.61 -4.93
C ASP A 54 -26.25 27.74 -5.58
N PRO A 55 -25.18 27.95 -4.78
CA PRO A 55 -23.84 28.19 -5.32
C PRO A 55 -23.24 26.95 -5.98
N HIS A 56 -23.64 25.73 -5.60
CA HIS A 56 -23.18 24.50 -6.24
C HIS A 56 -23.68 24.41 -7.69
N THR A 57 -24.96 24.71 -7.90
CA THR A 57 -25.56 24.78 -9.23
C THR A 57 -24.89 25.85 -10.10
N LEU A 58 -24.58 27.03 -9.55
CA LEU A 58 -23.85 28.06 -10.31
C LEU A 58 -22.42 27.64 -10.64
N ALA A 59 -21.73 26.96 -9.73
CA ALA A 59 -20.39 26.43 -9.99
C ALA A 59 -20.36 25.37 -11.11
N MET A 60 -21.45 24.63 -11.33
CA MET A 60 -21.53 23.71 -12.48
C MET A 60 -21.52 24.42 -13.84
N PHE A 61 -21.94 25.69 -13.90
CA PHE A 61 -21.90 26.49 -15.12
C PHE A 61 -20.55 27.21 -15.31
N ASP A 62 -19.74 27.36 -14.26
CA ASP A 62 -18.41 27.99 -14.30
C ASP A 62 -17.37 26.99 -14.80
N THR A 63 -17.29 26.87 -16.12
CA THR A 63 -16.47 25.87 -16.82
C THR A 63 -14.99 26.22 -16.83
N ASP A 64 -14.62 27.49 -16.64
CA ASP A 64 -13.23 27.95 -16.58
C ASP A 64 -12.71 28.19 -15.15
N GLY A 65 -13.58 28.13 -14.15
CA GLY A 65 -13.23 28.20 -12.73
C GLY A 65 -12.87 29.59 -12.25
N ASP A 66 -13.28 30.65 -12.96
CA ASP A 66 -12.97 32.04 -12.62
C ASP A 66 -13.92 32.65 -11.56
N GLY A 67 -14.90 31.87 -11.11
CA GLY A 67 -15.92 32.26 -10.14
C GLY A 67 -17.08 33.06 -10.75
N ARG A 68 -17.26 33.04 -12.08
CA ARG A 68 -18.30 33.80 -12.77
C ARG A 68 -18.90 33.04 -13.94
N VAL A 69 -20.23 32.94 -13.93
CA VAL A 69 -21.00 32.42 -15.06
C VAL A 69 -21.18 33.50 -16.13
N ARG A 70 -20.75 33.21 -17.36
CA ARG A 70 -20.81 34.10 -18.52
C ARG A 70 -21.92 33.69 -19.48
N ALA A 71 -22.33 34.62 -20.34
CA ALA A 71 -23.37 34.35 -21.36
C ALA A 71 -23.04 33.13 -22.23
N THR A 72 -21.77 32.91 -22.57
CA THR A 72 -21.32 31.75 -23.36
C THR A 72 -21.57 30.43 -22.67
N GLU A 73 -21.40 30.35 -21.35
CA GLU A 73 -21.60 29.12 -20.57
C GLU A 73 -23.09 28.79 -20.44
N ILE A 74 -23.93 29.81 -20.25
CA ILE A 74 -25.38 29.65 -20.31
C ILE A 74 -25.81 29.13 -21.69
N LEU A 75 -25.27 29.69 -22.77
CA LEU A 75 -25.59 29.23 -24.13
C LEU A 75 -25.13 27.79 -24.37
N GLN A 76 -23.97 27.39 -23.87
CA GLN A 76 -23.49 26.01 -23.95
C GLN A 76 -24.39 25.06 -23.16
N ALA A 77 -24.79 25.44 -21.95
CA ALA A 77 -25.69 24.61 -21.15
C ALA A 77 -27.07 24.47 -21.81
N VAL A 78 -27.61 25.56 -22.37
CA VAL A 78 -28.86 25.51 -23.14
C VAL A 78 -28.73 24.60 -24.34
N ALA A 79 -27.62 24.67 -25.09
CA ALA A 79 -27.36 23.78 -26.21
C ALA A 79 -27.28 22.30 -25.78
N TRP A 80 -26.60 22.03 -24.67
CA TRP A 80 -26.47 20.68 -24.12
C TRP A 80 -27.82 20.13 -23.67
N VAL A 81 -28.57 20.85 -22.83
CA VAL A 81 -29.93 20.43 -22.40
C VAL A 81 -30.85 20.24 -23.60
N SER A 82 -30.76 21.13 -24.59
CA SER A 82 -31.51 21.05 -25.85
C SER A 82 -31.22 19.79 -26.65
N SER A 83 -30.00 19.26 -26.55
CA SER A 83 -29.60 18.02 -27.20
C SER A 83 -29.95 16.76 -26.39
N MET A 84 -30.05 16.86 -25.05
CA MET A 84 -30.29 15.71 -24.18
C MET A 84 -31.78 15.42 -23.93
N LEU A 85 -32.66 16.40 -24.11
CA LEU A 85 -34.10 16.27 -23.85
C LEU A 85 -34.93 16.35 -25.14
N LYS A 86 -35.98 15.51 -25.22
CA LYS A 86 -36.93 15.48 -26.34
C LYS A 86 -37.66 16.82 -26.52
N ASN A 87 -37.95 17.50 -25.40
CA ASN A 87 -38.59 18.80 -25.33
C ASN A 87 -38.15 19.53 -24.03
N MET A 88 -38.49 20.81 -23.88
CA MET A 88 -38.08 21.61 -22.71
C MET A 88 -39.16 21.66 -21.61
N ASP A 89 -40.23 20.87 -21.72
CA ASP A 89 -41.36 20.92 -20.78
C ASP A 89 -40.92 20.69 -19.33
N SER A 90 -39.99 19.74 -19.13
CA SER A 90 -39.47 19.42 -17.79
C SER A 90 -38.64 20.56 -17.20
N LEU A 91 -37.91 21.32 -18.03
CA LEU A 91 -37.15 22.49 -17.60
C LEU A 91 -38.09 23.64 -17.24
N LEU A 92 -39.09 23.91 -18.07
CA LEU A 92 -40.06 25.00 -17.89
C LEU A 92 -41.02 24.76 -16.72
N ALA A 93 -41.28 23.49 -16.37
CA ALA A 93 -42.10 23.13 -15.23
C ALA A 93 -41.49 23.52 -13.88
N GLY A 94 -40.16 23.75 -13.80
CA GLY A 94 -39.46 24.07 -12.56
C GLY A 94 -39.56 22.97 -11.50
N SER A 95 -39.70 21.71 -11.93
CA SER A 95 -39.77 20.55 -11.04
C SER A 95 -38.39 20.22 -10.47
N SER A 96 -38.34 19.67 -9.25
CA SER A 96 -37.13 19.08 -8.66
C SER A 96 -36.82 17.68 -9.19
N SER A 97 -37.59 17.19 -10.16
CA SER A 97 -37.43 15.89 -10.80
C SER A 97 -37.54 15.94 -12.32
N LEU A 98 -36.80 15.05 -12.97
CA LEU A 98 -36.78 14.83 -14.41
C LEU A 98 -37.43 13.48 -14.74
N PRO A 99 -38.49 13.43 -15.55
CA PRO A 99 -39.02 12.18 -16.10
C PRO A 99 -37.98 11.48 -16.97
N LEU A 100 -37.77 10.18 -16.75
CA LEU A 100 -36.81 9.40 -17.53
C LEU A 100 -37.19 9.35 -19.02
N GLU A 101 -38.48 9.45 -19.32
CA GLU A 101 -38.99 9.49 -20.69
C GLU A 101 -38.69 10.81 -21.41
N ALA A 102 -38.35 11.88 -20.69
CA ALA A 102 -38.01 13.19 -21.28
C ALA A 102 -36.62 13.18 -21.93
N ILE A 103 -35.74 12.25 -21.54
CA ILE A 103 -34.40 12.09 -22.11
C ILE A 103 -34.52 11.59 -23.56
N ASP A 104 -33.83 12.26 -24.48
CA ASP A 104 -33.76 11.84 -25.88
C ASP A 104 -32.76 10.68 -26.06
N THR A 105 -33.27 9.47 -26.25
CA THR A 105 -32.45 8.27 -26.44
C THR A 105 -32.17 7.95 -27.91
N SER A 106 -32.45 8.88 -28.83
CA SER A 106 -32.18 8.69 -30.26
C SER A 106 -30.69 8.69 -30.62
N HIS A 107 -29.82 9.13 -29.70
CA HIS A 107 -28.37 9.19 -29.87
C HIS A 107 -27.61 8.56 -28.67
N PRO A 108 -26.32 8.19 -28.84
CA PRO A 108 -25.55 7.48 -27.81
C PRO A 108 -25.45 8.21 -26.47
N GLU A 109 -25.25 9.53 -26.49
CA GLU A 109 -25.12 10.32 -25.26
C GLU A 109 -26.40 10.30 -24.39
N GLY A 110 -27.58 10.39 -25.00
CA GLY A 110 -28.84 10.33 -24.26
C GLY A 110 -29.19 8.91 -23.79
N GLN A 111 -28.76 7.88 -24.52
CA GLN A 111 -28.82 6.49 -24.04
C GLN A 111 -27.92 6.29 -22.81
N ALA A 112 -26.71 6.85 -22.83
CA ALA A 112 -25.80 6.82 -21.69
C ALA A 112 -26.38 7.59 -20.49
N LEU A 113 -26.94 8.78 -20.71
CA LEU A 113 -27.58 9.58 -19.65
C LEU A 113 -28.75 8.82 -19.00
N LEU A 114 -29.63 8.19 -19.79
CA LEU A 114 -30.71 7.36 -19.26
C LEU A 114 -30.17 6.15 -18.49
N ALA A 115 -29.12 5.50 -18.99
CA ALA A 115 -28.49 4.37 -18.30
C ALA A 115 -27.91 4.79 -16.94
N SER A 116 -27.22 5.94 -16.87
CA SER A 116 -26.71 6.52 -15.63
C SER A 116 -27.84 6.82 -14.64
N ALA A 117 -28.93 7.46 -15.09
CA ALA A 117 -30.09 7.73 -14.24
C ALA A 117 -30.72 6.45 -13.68
N ARG A 118 -30.87 5.40 -14.50
CA ARG A 118 -31.37 4.09 -14.07
C ARG A 118 -30.42 3.39 -13.09
N HIS A 119 -29.12 3.54 -13.27
CA HIS A 119 -28.12 2.96 -12.38
C HIS A 119 -28.21 3.59 -10.98
N ILE A 120 -28.31 4.92 -10.90
CA ILE A 120 -28.52 5.67 -9.66
C ILE A 120 -29.79 5.19 -8.95
N LEU A 121 -30.91 5.13 -9.67
CA LEU A 121 -32.19 4.68 -9.12
C LEU A 121 -32.13 3.23 -8.63
N THR A 122 -31.41 2.35 -9.33
CA THR A 122 -31.22 0.95 -8.90
C THR A 122 -30.46 0.88 -7.58
N TYR A 123 -29.37 1.64 -7.44
CA TYR A 123 -28.62 1.73 -6.19
C TYR A 123 -29.48 2.21 -5.01
N LEU A 124 -30.32 3.21 -5.25
CA LEU A 124 -31.23 3.75 -4.23
C LEU A 124 -32.42 2.83 -3.93
N GLY A 125 -32.49 1.63 -4.53
CA GLY A 125 -33.61 0.70 -4.37
C GLY A 125 -34.89 1.14 -5.09
N LYS A 126 -34.79 2.11 -6.00
CA LYS A 126 -35.88 2.73 -6.78
C LYS A 126 -35.90 2.26 -8.24
N GLN A 127 -35.59 0.98 -8.49
CA GLN A 127 -35.46 0.41 -9.84
C GLN A 127 -36.70 0.56 -10.76
N HIS A 128 -37.87 0.82 -10.18
CA HIS A 128 -39.14 1.03 -10.90
C HIS A 128 -39.57 2.50 -10.98
N ALA A 129 -38.76 3.44 -10.50
CA ALA A 129 -39.08 4.86 -10.58
C ALA A 129 -39.05 5.35 -12.05
N GLU A 130 -40.02 6.20 -12.38
CA GLU A 130 -40.16 6.80 -13.72
C GLU A 130 -39.54 8.20 -13.81
N THR A 131 -39.08 8.74 -12.67
CA THR A 131 -38.43 10.04 -12.57
C THR A 131 -37.16 9.93 -11.71
N ILE A 132 -36.20 10.81 -11.96
CA ILE A 132 -35.01 11.03 -11.11
C ILE A 132 -35.08 12.42 -10.50
N ALA A 133 -34.89 12.54 -9.18
CA ALA A 133 -34.96 13.82 -8.46
C ALA A 133 -33.57 14.33 -8.06
N LEU A 134 -33.46 15.64 -7.79
CA LEU A 134 -32.21 16.22 -7.26
C LEU A 134 -31.74 15.56 -5.95
N ASP A 135 -32.69 15.18 -5.08
CA ASP A 135 -32.38 14.45 -3.83
C ASP A 135 -31.77 13.06 -4.07
N ASP A 136 -32.10 12.43 -5.21
CA ASP A 136 -31.47 11.16 -5.60
C ASP A 136 -29.99 11.36 -5.92
N LEU A 137 -29.63 12.55 -6.44
CA LEU A 137 -28.25 12.90 -6.79
C LEU A 137 -27.41 13.26 -5.55
N ALA A 138 -28.00 13.88 -4.53
CA ALA A 138 -27.31 14.17 -3.27
C ALA A 138 -26.83 12.90 -2.54
N SER A 139 -27.49 11.76 -2.77
CA SER A 139 -27.10 10.47 -2.18
C SER A 139 -25.99 9.74 -2.96
N ILE A 140 -25.62 10.24 -4.14
CA ILE A 140 -24.62 9.63 -5.03
C ILE A 140 -23.20 9.78 -4.51
N GLU A 141 -22.89 10.87 -3.79
CA GLU A 141 -21.56 11.04 -3.21
C GLU A 141 -21.23 9.86 -2.28
N ASN A 142 -22.19 9.42 -1.46
CA ASN A 142 -22.04 8.22 -0.64
C ASN A 142 -22.00 6.92 -1.46
N PHE A 143 -22.64 6.87 -2.64
CA PHE A 143 -22.58 5.71 -3.52
C PHE A 143 -21.17 5.48 -4.06
N PHE A 144 -20.57 6.52 -4.64
CA PHE A 144 -19.22 6.39 -5.20
C PHE A 144 -18.19 6.19 -4.11
N LEU A 145 -18.31 6.85 -2.95
CA LEU A 145 -17.39 6.64 -1.84
C LEU A 145 -17.35 5.19 -1.36
N ASN A 146 -18.48 4.50 -1.32
CA ASN A 146 -18.58 3.12 -0.81
C ASN A 146 -18.60 2.05 -1.92
N SER A 147 -18.43 2.44 -3.17
CA SER A 147 -18.32 1.51 -4.31
C SER A 147 -16.96 0.80 -4.27
N PRO A 148 -16.88 -0.51 -4.60
CA PRO A 148 -15.60 -1.20 -4.77
C PRO A 148 -14.67 -0.49 -5.77
N PHE A 149 -15.23 0.20 -6.77
CA PHE A 149 -14.47 1.01 -7.71
C PHE A 149 -14.95 2.45 -7.62
N ASN A 150 -14.22 3.27 -6.86
CA ASN A 150 -14.53 4.69 -6.59
C ASN A 150 -13.61 5.66 -7.38
N GLY A 151 -12.70 5.11 -8.19
CA GLY A 151 -11.84 5.85 -9.12
C GLY A 151 -10.69 6.63 -8.47
N ASP A 152 -10.20 6.21 -7.30
CA ASP A 152 -9.07 6.84 -6.63
C ASP A 152 -7.72 6.14 -6.86
N GLY A 153 -7.73 5.00 -7.58
CA GLY A 153 -6.54 4.20 -7.85
C GLY A 153 -6.10 3.34 -6.68
N VAL A 154 -6.98 3.09 -5.71
CA VAL A 154 -6.79 2.18 -4.58
C VAL A 154 -7.75 0.99 -4.72
N ILE A 155 -7.22 -0.22 -4.60
CA ILE A 155 -8.03 -1.45 -4.57
C ILE A 155 -8.03 -2.03 -3.16
N THR A 156 -9.22 -2.33 -2.65
CA THR A 156 -9.43 -2.96 -1.34
C THR A 156 -9.79 -4.44 -1.51
N PRO A 157 -9.81 -5.24 -0.42
CA PRO A 157 -10.33 -6.61 -0.46
C PRO A 157 -11.76 -6.75 -1.01
N LEU A 158 -12.54 -5.66 -1.06
CA LEU A 158 -13.88 -5.62 -1.63
C LEU A 158 -13.87 -5.59 -3.17
N CYS A 159 -12.79 -5.13 -3.80
CA CYS A 159 -12.63 -5.10 -5.26
C CYS A 159 -12.39 -6.48 -5.87
N ALA A 160 -12.08 -7.49 -5.04
CA ALA A 160 -11.72 -8.81 -5.51
C ALA A 160 -12.95 -9.64 -5.95
N ASP A 161 -12.94 -10.07 -7.21
CA ASP A 161 -13.95 -10.98 -7.76
C ASP A 161 -13.79 -12.44 -7.31
N THR A 162 -12.59 -12.80 -6.84
CA THR A 162 -12.26 -14.17 -6.42
C THR A 162 -11.61 -14.21 -5.03
N PRO A 163 -11.79 -15.31 -4.26
CA PRO A 163 -11.09 -15.48 -3.00
C PRO A 163 -9.56 -15.41 -3.12
N ALA A 164 -9.00 -15.91 -4.23
CA ALA A 164 -7.56 -15.89 -4.47
C ALA A 164 -7.04 -14.44 -4.63
N THR A 165 -7.76 -13.61 -5.39
CA THR A 165 -7.42 -12.18 -5.53
C THR A 165 -7.53 -11.45 -4.20
N ARG A 166 -8.57 -11.74 -3.41
CA ARG A 166 -8.74 -11.16 -2.07
C ARG A 166 -7.55 -11.50 -1.17
N THR A 167 -7.18 -12.78 -1.08
CA THR A 167 -6.03 -13.21 -0.28
C THR A 167 -4.75 -12.55 -0.74
N LEU A 168 -4.52 -12.44 -2.05
CA LEU A 168 -3.34 -11.75 -2.57
C LEU A 168 -3.32 -10.27 -2.16
N ILE A 169 -4.45 -9.56 -2.22
CA ILE A 169 -4.54 -8.17 -1.74
C ILE A 169 -4.14 -8.09 -0.26
N GLU A 170 -4.70 -8.95 0.58
CA GLU A 170 -4.41 -8.98 2.02
C GLU A 170 -2.93 -9.30 2.31
N GLU A 171 -2.34 -10.26 1.59
CA GLU A 171 -0.92 -10.63 1.71
C GLU A 171 0.00 -9.47 1.32
N ILE A 172 -0.30 -8.77 0.22
CA ILE A 172 0.47 -7.60 -0.21
C ILE A 172 0.33 -6.48 0.84
N MET A 173 -0.86 -6.24 1.38
CA MET A 173 -1.07 -5.23 2.42
C MET A 173 -0.24 -5.53 3.68
N LEU A 174 -0.09 -6.81 4.02
CA LEU A 174 0.69 -7.27 5.16
C LEU A 174 2.20 -7.06 4.95
N CYS A 175 2.68 -7.22 3.71
CA CYS A 175 4.11 -7.16 3.38
C CYS A 175 4.60 -5.76 2.97
N ALA A 176 3.81 -5.05 2.16
CA ALA A 176 4.16 -3.76 1.56
C ALA A 176 3.42 -2.57 2.19
N GLY A 177 2.53 -2.83 3.17
CA GLY A 177 1.67 -1.82 3.76
C GLY A 177 0.45 -1.51 2.90
N SER A 178 -0.35 -0.53 3.35
CA SER A 178 -1.58 -0.12 2.69
C SER A 178 -1.68 1.40 2.58
N VAL A 179 -2.50 1.86 1.65
CA VAL A 179 -2.92 3.25 1.49
C VAL A 179 -4.40 3.39 1.80
N GLN A 180 -4.82 4.58 2.21
CA GLN A 180 -6.21 4.87 2.51
C GLN A 180 -6.97 5.11 1.21
N ASP A 181 -8.03 4.31 1.00
CA ASP A 181 -9.04 4.52 -0.02
C ASP A 181 -9.94 5.73 0.32
N ARG A 182 -10.67 6.28 -0.65
CA ARG A 182 -11.66 7.35 -0.39
C ARG A 182 -12.77 6.93 0.57
N SER A 183 -13.06 5.63 0.69
CA SER A 183 -13.95 5.08 1.74
C SER A 183 -13.34 5.09 3.14
N ALA A 184 -12.06 5.46 3.29
CA ALA A 184 -11.24 5.32 4.50
C ALA A 184 -10.91 3.86 4.90
N GLU A 185 -11.17 2.90 4.02
CA GLU A 185 -10.68 1.53 4.17
C GLU A 185 -9.24 1.40 3.68
N PRO A 186 -8.42 0.51 4.28
CA PRO A 186 -7.07 0.25 3.81
C PRO A 186 -7.07 -0.59 2.53
N GLY A 187 -6.25 -0.20 1.56
CA GLY A 187 -6.11 -0.91 0.28
C GLY A 187 -4.72 -0.78 -0.32
N LEU A 188 -4.60 -1.09 -1.60
CA LEU A 188 -3.36 -1.11 -2.38
C LEU A 188 -3.44 -0.13 -3.53
N GLY A 189 -2.42 0.71 -3.66
CA GLY A 189 -2.14 1.44 -4.90
C GLY A 189 -1.12 0.72 -5.76
N ALA A 190 -0.85 1.29 -6.94
CA ALA A 190 0.13 0.77 -7.89
C ALA A 190 1.54 0.62 -7.28
N GLU A 191 1.94 1.53 -6.38
CA GLU A 191 3.26 1.51 -5.75
C GLU A 191 3.43 0.29 -4.82
N GLN A 192 2.43 -0.05 -4.01
CA GLN A 192 2.50 -1.21 -3.10
C GLN A 192 2.59 -2.51 -3.89
N ILE A 193 1.81 -2.63 -4.98
CA ILE A 193 1.83 -3.78 -5.88
C ILE A 193 3.21 -3.90 -6.53
N GLN A 194 3.73 -2.82 -7.14
CA GLN A 194 5.05 -2.85 -7.78
C GLN A 194 6.16 -3.20 -6.79
N THR A 195 6.15 -2.60 -5.60
CA THR A 195 7.13 -2.83 -4.55
C THR A 195 7.12 -4.29 -4.11
N PHE A 196 5.93 -4.86 -3.88
CA PHE A 196 5.78 -6.26 -3.51
C PHE A 196 6.31 -7.21 -4.59
N PHE A 197 5.91 -7.02 -5.85
CA PHE A 197 6.34 -7.92 -6.93
C PHE A 197 7.84 -7.79 -7.23
N SER A 198 8.43 -6.60 -7.10
CA SER A 198 9.89 -6.43 -7.18
C SER A 198 10.59 -7.21 -6.06
N ALA A 199 10.14 -7.05 -4.82
CA ALA A 199 10.73 -7.74 -3.68
C ALA A 199 10.53 -9.26 -3.75
N ALA A 200 9.40 -9.73 -4.28
CA ALA A 200 9.16 -11.15 -4.51
C ALA A 200 10.17 -11.76 -5.48
N HIS A 201 10.47 -11.08 -6.59
CA HIS A 201 11.50 -11.52 -7.54
C HIS A 201 12.89 -11.52 -6.88
N ASP A 202 13.24 -10.45 -6.16
CA ASP A 202 14.53 -10.33 -5.47
C ASP A 202 14.70 -11.43 -4.41
N TYR A 203 13.63 -11.74 -3.66
CA TYR A 203 13.63 -12.78 -2.64
C TYR A 203 13.85 -14.18 -3.23
N LEU A 204 13.13 -14.54 -4.30
CA LEU A 204 13.35 -15.83 -4.94
C LEU A 204 14.72 -15.92 -5.62
N ALA A 205 15.18 -14.85 -6.27
CA ALA A 205 16.50 -14.82 -6.87
C ALA A 205 17.61 -15.01 -5.83
N TRP A 206 17.48 -14.34 -4.68
CA TRP A 206 18.40 -14.52 -3.54
C TRP A 206 18.34 -15.95 -2.99
N TYR A 207 17.14 -16.52 -2.82
CA TYR A 207 16.96 -17.86 -2.30
C TYR A 207 17.51 -18.94 -3.24
N ASP A 208 17.28 -18.80 -4.55
CA ASP A 208 17.73 -19.74 -5.57
C ASP A 208 19.27 -19.83 -5.64
N ILE A 209 20.00 -18.78 -5.25
CA ILE A 209 21.48 -18.84 -5.09
C ILE A 209 21.85 -19.90 -4.04
N ALA A 210 21.19 -19.90 -2.88
CA ALA A 210 21.44 -20.89 -1.82
C ALA A 210 21.10 -22.31 -2.25
N GLN A 211 19.98 -22.51 -2.97
CA GLN A 211 19.63 -23.83 -3.47
C GLN A 211 20.64 -24.35 -4.52
N ASN A 212 21.05 -23.50 -5.46
CA ASN A 212 21.97 -23.89 -6.52
C ASN A 212 23.42 -24.09 -6.05
N GLN A 213 23.77 -23.54 -4.89
CA GLN A 213 25.09 -23.67 -4.28
C GLN A 213 25.02 -24.32 -2.89
N ALA A 214 24.05 -25.22 -2.68
CA ALA A 214 23.78 -25.83 -1.38
C ALA A 214 25.02 -26.47 -0.74
N ASP A 215 25.87 -27.15 -1.52
CA ASP A 215 27.12 -27.75 -1.02
C ASP A 215 28.10 -26.74 -0.39
N LYS A 216 28.00 -25.46 -0.77
CA LYS A 216 28.87 -24.38 -0.30
C LYS A 216 28.19 -23.47 0.72
N LEU A 217 26.90 -23.17 0.48
CA LEU A 217 26.15 -22.20 1.27
C LEU A 217 25.37 -22.85 2.41
N LEU A 218 25.06 -24.15 2.34
CA LEU A 218 24.24 -24.85 3.32
C LEU A 218 24.99 -26.04 3.96
N PRO A 219 26.14 -25.82 4.63
CA PRO A 219 26.95 -26.90 5.22
C PRO A 219 26.22 -27.74 6.28
N PHE A 220 25.11 -27.23 6.84
CA PHE A 220 24.24 -27.97 7.77
C PHE A 220 22.83 -28.22 7.19
N GLY A 221 22.66 -28.13 5.86
CA GLY A 221 21.36 -28.22 5.21
C GLY A 221 20.39 -27.16 5.73
N ASP A 222 19.15 -27.55 6.01
CA ASP A 222 18.09 -26.66 6.52
C ASP A 222 18.45 -26.00 7.87
N SER A 223 19.33 -26.63 8.67
CA SER A 223 19.80 -26.10 9.96
C SER A 223 20.94 -25.06 9.83
N THR A 224 21.38 -24.73 8.62
CA THR A 224 22.51 -23.80 8.42
C THR A 224 22.24 -22.42 9.02
N ALA A 225 21.03 -21.88 8.83
CA ALA A 225 20.68 -20.57 9.37
C ALA A 225 20.69 -20.56 10.91
N GLU A 226 20.22 -21.63 11.54
CA GLU A 226 20.26 -21.81 13.00
C GLU A 226 21.71 -21.93 13.49
N ALA A 227 22.52 -22.76 12.84
CA ALA A 227 23.93 -22.94 13.19
C ALA A 227 24.71 -21.62 13.09
N ALA A 228 24.50 -20.86 12.01
CA ALA A 228 25.11 -19.54 11.82
C ALA A 228 24.67 -18.55 12.90
N ALA A 229 23.38 -18.51 13.25
CA ALA A 229 22.87 -17.64 14.32
C ALA A 229 23.53 -17.95 15.68
N ILE A 230 23.71 -19.23 16.03
CA ILE A 230 24.40 -19.65 17.25
C ILE A 230 25.86 -19.19 17.23
N VAL A 231 26.58 -19.46 16.13
CA VAL A 231 27.98 -19.06 15.96
C VAL A 231 28.14 -17.55 16.05
N ARG A 232 27.24 -16.78 15.44
CA ARG A 232 27.24 -15.31 15.50
C ARG A 232 27.02 -14.79 16.92
N ALA A 233 26.14 -15.43 17.69
CA ALA A 233 25.82 -15.01 19.05
C ALA A 233 26.98 -15.22 20.03
N ILE A 234 27.66 -16.37 19.97
CA ILE A 234 28.75 -16.71 20.91
C ILE A 234 30.15 -16.40 20.37
N GLY A 235 30.30 -16.22 19.06
CA GLY A 235 31.58 -16.07 18.38
C GLY A 235 32.53 -15.04 18.99
N PRO A 236 32.09 -13.79 19.26
CA PRO A 236 32.96 -12.80 19.88
C PRO A 236 33.56 -13.22 21.22
N LYS A 237 32.85 -14.05 22.00
CA LYS A 237 33.35 -14.58 23.28
C LYS A 237 34.37 -15.71 23.09
N ILE A 238 34.21 -16.51 22.05
CA ILE A 238 35.16 -17.57 21.70
C ILE A 238 36.46 -16.96 21.17
N ASP A 239 36.35 -15.93 20.32
CA ASP A 239 37.49 -15.17 19.82
C ASP A 239 38.27 -14.50 20.97
N ASP A 240 37.58 -13.84 21.91
CA ASP A 240 38.19 -13.25 23.11
C ASP A 240 38.88 -14.32 23.96
N PHE A 241 38.24 -15.48 24.19
CA PHE A 241 38.82 -16.58 24.95
C PHE A 241 40.15 -17.06 24.33
N PHE A 242 40.19 -17.37 23.03
CA PHE A 242 41.41 -17.82 22.38
C PHE A 242 42.49 -16.73 22.34
N THR A 243 42.09 -15.47 22.14
CA THR A 243 43.02 -14.32 22.19
C THR A 243 43.68 -14.20 23.56
N ARG A 244 42.92 -14.34 24.65
CA ARG A 244 43.45 -14.33 26.02
C ARG A 244 44.37 -15.51 26.30
N CYS A 245 44.01 -16.71 25.84
CA CYS A 245 44.86 -17.91 25.96
C CYS A 245 46.18 -17.76 25.20
N ALA A 246 46.16 -17.14 24.02
CA ALA A 246 47.36 -16.81 23.25
C ALA A 246 48.23 -15.76 23.96
N LEU A 247 47.63 -14.72 24.53
CA LEU A 247 48.36 -13.71 25.31
C LEU A 247 49.01 -14.31 26.57
N ALA A 248 48.30 -15.20 27.27
CA ALA A 248 48.84 -15.94 28.41
C ALA A 248 49.99 -16.88 28.03
N ALA A 249 49.98 -17.43 26.81
CA ALA A 249 51.09 -18.23 26.28
C ALA A 249 52.29 -17.36 25.86
N PHE A 250 52.03 -16.13 25.37
CA PHE A 250 53.06 -15.18 24.96
C PHE A 250 53.82 -14.59 26.17
N ASP A 251 53.09 -14.11 27.18
CA ASP A 251 53.66 -13.65 28.45
C ASP A 251 52.93 -14.31 29.63
N PRO A 252 53.58 -15.24 30.36
CA PRO A 252 52.97 -15.90 31.52
C PRO A 252 52.47 -14.93 32.61
N LYS A 253 53.01 -13.70 32.67
CA LYS A 253 52.54 -12.67 33.61
C LYS A 253 51.14 -12.17 33.29
N ALA A 254 50.66 -12.34 32.06
CA ALA A 254 49.32 -11.95 31.66
C ALA A 254 48.25 -12.97 32.12
N GLN A 255 48.60 -14.23 32.40
CA GLN A 255 47.59 -15.26 32.68
C GLN A 255 46.71 -14.95 33.90
N GLU A 256 47.31 -14.53 35.01
CA GLU A 256 46.58 -14.23 36.24
C GLU A 256 45.66 -13.00 36.09
N PRO A 257 46.13 -11.84 35.58
CA PRO A 257 45.27 -10.68 35.32
C PRO A 257 44.13 -10.90 34.32
N LEU A 258 44.26 -11.88 33.41
CA LEU A 258 43.22 -12.19 32.42
C LEU A 258 42.06 -13.03 32.98
N ASN A 259 42.22 -13.54 34.20
CA ASN A 259 41.15 -14.18 34.97
C ASN A 259 40.61 -13.21 36.04
N PRO A 260 39.36 -13.38 36.50
CA PRO A 260 38.82 -12.54 37.57
C PRO A 260 39.66 -12.66 38.86
N ALA A 261 39.99 -11.53 39.46
CA ALA A 261 40.74 -11.49 40.72
C ALA A 261 39.85 -11.95 41.89
N LEU A 262 40.48 -12.38 42.99
CA LEU A 262 39.76 -12.79 44.21
C LEU A 262 38.80 -11.69 44.70
N ALA A 263 39.24 -10.44 44.71
CA ALA A 263 38.42 -9.29 45.13
C ALA A 263 37.15 -9.11 44.28
N THR A 264 37.20 -9.48 43.00
CA THR A 264 36.01 -9.48 42.12
C THR A 264 35.00 -10.53 42.58
N TYR A 265 35.46 -11.74 42.92
CA TYR A 265 34.59 -12.78 43.48
C TYR A 265 34.04 -12.42 44.85
N GLU A 266 34.85 -11.81 45.72
CA GLU A 266 34.41 -11.33 47.04
C GLU A 266 33.30 -10.29 46.92
N THR A 267 33.37 -9.40 45.91
CA THR A 267 32.33 -8.41 45.62
C THR A 267 31.06 -9.07 45.09
N LEU A 268 31.20 -9.99 44.13
CA LEU A 268 30.07 -10.72 43.54
C LEU A 268 29.35 -11.62 44.55
N ALA A 269 30.06 -12.21 45.51
CA ALA A 269 29.49 -13.10 46.52
C ALA A 269 28.43 -12.44 47.42
N LEU A 270 28.39 -11.10 47.45
CA LEU A 270 27.39 -10.32 48.18
C LEU A 270 26.07 -10.14 47.42
N HIS A 271 26.04 -10.50 46.13
CA HIS A 271 24.90 -10.32 45.24
C HIS A 271 24.17 -11.64 44.95
N ASN A 272 22.94 -11.56 44.45
CA ASN A 272 22.24 -12.72 43.89
C ASN A 272 22.80 -13.04 42.49
N LEU A 273 23.73 -13.99 42.42
CA LEU A 273 24.43 -14.36 41.18
C LEU A 273 23.50 -14.89 40.07
N ALA A 274 22.36 -15.49 40.41
CA ALA A 274 21.42 -16.00 39.41
C ALA A 274 20.74 -14.88 38.60
N ALA A 275 20.70 -13.66 39.14
CA ALA A 275 20.11 -12.48 38.48
C ALA A 275 21.18 -11.45 38.05
N HIS A 276 22.47 -11.79 38.14
CA HIS A 276 23.57 -10.86 37.95
C HIS A 276 24.22 -11.02 36.57
N THR A 277 24.25 -9.94 35.79
CA THR A 277 24.80 -9.96 34.42
C THR A 277 26.32 -9.83 34.37
N GLU A 278 26.99 -9.42 35.46
CA GLU A 278 28.46 -9.28 35.48
C GLU A 278 29.21 -10.56 35.16
N LEU A 279 28.61 -11.74 35.40
CA LEU A 279 29.19 -13.03 35.01
C LEU A 279 29.39 -13.12 33.49
N GLU A 280 28.59 -12.44 32.69
CA GLU A 280 28.76 -12.39 31.23
C GLU A 280 30.09 -11.76 30.83
N ALA A 281 30.65 -10.85 31.63
CA ALA A 281 31.93 -10.21 31.37
C ALA A 281 33.13 -11.14 31.60
N PHE A 282 32.96 -12.21 32.39
CA PHE A 282 34.03 -13.16 32.66
C PHE A 282 34.35 -14.01 31.41
N PRO A 283 35.58 -14.55 31.32
CA PRO A 283 35.94 -15.50 30.26
C PRO A 283 34.99 -16.71 30.18
N LEU A 284 34.87 -17.33 29.00
CA LEU A 284 34.04 -18.53 28.80
C LEU A 284 34.48 -19.71 29.68
N ALA A 285 35.78 -19.84 29.88
CA ALA A 285 36.43 -20.80 30.76
C ALA A 285 37.72 -20.17 31.31
N GLN A 286 38.34 -20.82 32.30
CA GLN A 286 39.58 -20.33 32.88
C GLN A 286 40.67 -20.12 31.82
N ILE A 287 41.28 -18.94 31.79
CA ILE A 287 42.36 -18.61 30.85
C ILE A 287 43.65 -19.30 31.30
N LYS A 288 44.25 -20.09 30.39
CA LYS A 288 45.55 -20.74 30.55
C LYS A 288 46.33 -20.68 29.23
N ALA A 289 47.66 -20.74 29.31
CA ALA A 289 48.50 -20.86 28.12
C ALA A 289 48.10 -22.07 27.26
N ALA A 290 47.87 -21.82 25.95
CA ALA A 290 47.53 -22.84 24.95
C ALA A 290 46.33 -23.76 25.30
N ALA A 291 45.29 -23.21 25.94
CA ALA A 291 44.09 -23.97 26.32
C ALA A 291 43.13 -24.21 25.15
N THR A 292 42.49 -25.38 25.15
CA THR A 292 41.26 -25.64 24.41
C THR A 292 40.06 -25.15 25.22
N LEU A 293 38.97 -24.77 24.56
CA LEU A 293 37.72 -24.38 25.23
C LEU A 293 36.99 -25.66 25.69
N PRO A 294 36.80 -25.93 27.00
CA PRO A 294 36.02 -27.07 27.44
C PRO A 294 34.55 -26.93 27.04
N LEU A 295 33.88 -28.04 26.70
CA LEU A 295 32.49 -28.02 26.22
C LEU A 295 31.45 -28.54 27.23
N HIS A 296 31.89 -29.10 28.37
CA HIS A 296 30.99 -29.72 29.36
C HIS A 296 31.12 -29.12 30.77
N SER A 297 32.34 -28.96 31.28
CA SER A 297 32.61 -28.55 32.66
C SER A 297 33.66 -27.44 32.72
N GLY A 298 33.66 -26.66 33.80
CA GLY A 298 34.56 -25.51 33.95
C GLY A 298 34.17 -24.30 33.09
N LEU A 299 32.94 -24.29 32.59
CA LEU A 299 32.35 -23.18 31.84
C LEU A 299 31.81 -22.10 32.78
N ASN A 300 31.88 -20.87 32.31
CA ASN A 300 31.17 -19.76 32.91
C ASN A 300 29.66 -20.02 32.87
N PRO A 301 28.96 -20.00 34.03
CA PRO A 301 27.52 -20.27 34.10
C PRO A 301 26.67 -19.38 33.19
N ALA A 302 27.08 -18.13 32.96
CA ALA A 302 26.37 -17.20 32.07
C ALA A 302 26.37 -17.66 30.59
N TRP A 303 27.35 -18.47 30.19
CA TRP A 303 27.54 -18.92 28.81
C TRP A 303 27.35 -20.42 28.60
N ALA A 304 27.16 -21.20 29.68
CA ALA A 304 27.08 -22.66 29.62
C ALA A 304 25.98 -23.16 28.66
N SER A 305 24.80 -22.52 28.67
CA SER A 305 23.71 -22.87 27.74
C SER A 305 24.05 -22.56 26.28
N ALA A 306 24.76 -21.46 26.02
CA ALA A 306 25.16 -21.08 24.66
C ALA A 306 26.25 -22.01 24.12
N VAL A 307 27.20 -22.42 24.96
CA VAL A 307 28.22 -23.43 24.61
C VAL A 307 27.57 -24.80 24.38
N GLU A 308 26.56 -25.17 25.16
CA GLU A 308 25.80 -26.41 24.94
C GLU A 308 25.05 -26.39 23.59
N GLN A 309 24.42 -25.28 23.23
CA GLN A 309 23.79 -25.10 21.92
C GLN A 309 24.82 -25.18 20.77
N LEU A 310 25.95 -24.48 20.89
CA LEU A 310 27.05 -24.59 19.94
C LEU A 310 27.53 -26.04 19.80
N ARG A 311 27.72 -26.74 20.92
CA ARG A 311 28.17 -28.14 20.93
C ARG A 311 27.21 -29.06 20.20
N THR A 312 25.92 -28.94 20.50
CA THR A 312 24.88 -29.88 20.01
C THR A 312 24.47 -29.61 18.58
N VAL A 313 24.22 -28.34 18.23
CA VAL A 313 23.69 -27.94 16.91
C VAL A 313 24.80 -27.76 15.88
N VAL A 314 26.01 -27.38 16.29
CA VAL A 314 27.07 -26.97 15.36
C VAL A 314 28.29 -27.90 15.39
N LEU A 315 28.89 -28.11 16.56
CA LEU A 315 30.13 -28.88 16.66
C LEU A 315 29.92 -30.38 16.47
N THR A 316 28.84 -30.94 17.02
CA THR A 316 28.57 -32.39 16.90
C THR A 316 28.32 -32.82 15.45
N PRO A 317 27.51 -32.10 14.65
CA PRO A 317 27.34 -32.44 13.23
C PRO A 317 28.63 -32.28 12.41
N LEU A 318 29.48 -31.30 12.72
CA LEU A 318 30.68 -30.99 11.92
C LEU A 318 31.91 -31.82 12.31
N PHE A 319 32.12 -32.04 13.61
CA PHE A 319 33.32 -32.65 14.17
C PHE A 319 33.06 -33.91 15.01
N GLY A 320 31.80 -34.33 15.16
CA GLY A 320 31.41 -35.40 16.08
C GLY A 320 31.43 -34.97 17.54
N ALA A 321 31.27 -35.94 18.45
CA ALA A 321 31.31 -35.66 19.88
C ALA A 321 32.72 -35.20 20.31
N GLN A 322 32.80 -34.01 20.90
CA GLN A 322 34.04 -33.39 21.37
C GLN A 322 33.90 -33.00 22.84
N ASP A 323 34.99 -33.12 23.60
CA ASP A 323 35.07 -32.64 24.99
C ASP A 323 35.61 -31.22 25.10
N SER A 324 36.34 -30.76 24.08
CA SER A 324 36.87 -29.41 23.99
C SER A 324 36.98 -28.96 22.52
N LEU A 325 36.89 -27.65 22.31
CA LEU A 325 37.09 -27.00 21.01
C LEU A 325 38.50 -26.39 20.93
N THR A 326 39.23 -26.68 19.84
CA THR A 326 40.52 -26.04 19.55
C THR A 326 40.35 -24.75 18.76
N GLN A 327 41.38 -23.87 18.76
CA GLN A 327 41.36 -22.65 17.95
C GLN A 327 41.31 -22.97 16.45
N ASP A 328 41.99 -24.03 16.00
CA ASP A 328 41.95 -24.46 14.59
C ASP A 328 40.56 -24.96 14.18
N GLN A 329 39.88 -25.73 15.04
CA GLN A 329 38.50 -26.17 14.81
C GLN A 329 37.54 -24.98 14.78
N TRP A 330 37.74 -24.01 15.65
CA TRP A 330 36.95 -22.77 15.65
C TRP A 330 37.15 -22.00 14.35
N GLN A 331 38.39 -21.79 13.91
CA GLN A 331 38.66 -21.10 12.65
C GLN A 331 38.12 -21.88 11.44
N GLN A 332 38.18 -23.21 11.46
CA GLN A 332 37.59 -24.06 10.42
C GLN A 332 36.07 -23.90 10.36
N LEU A 333 35.38 -23.83 11.51
CA LEU A 333 33.94 -23.58 11.58
C LEU A 333 33.59 -22.20 11.01
N VAL A 334 34.27 -21.14 11.44
CA VAL A 334 34.07 -19.78 10.92
C VAL A 334 34.28 -19.74 9.40
N THR A 335 35.32 -20.40 8.90
CA THR A 335 35.61 -20.47 7.46
C THR A 335 34.52 -21.24 6.70
N THR A 336 34.00 -22.32 7.28
CA THR A 336 32.90 -23.11 6.70
C THR A 336 31.61 -22.30 6.57
N LEU A 337 31.32 -21.43 7.53
CA LEU A 337 30.10 -20.61 7.53
C LEU A 337 30.25 -19.26 6.80
N ALA A 338 31.47 -18.82 6.48
CA ALA A 338 31.70 -17.52 5.83
C ALA A 338 30.90 -17.33 4.51
N PRO A 339 30.84 -18.32 3.59
CA PRO A 339 30.02 -18.16 2.38
C PRO A 339 28.52 -17.94 2.68
N PHE A 340 27.99 -18.65 3.70
CA PHE A 340 26.61 -18.46 4.14
C PHE A 340 26.40 -17.06 4.72
N GLU A 341 27.31 -16.58 5.57
CA GLU A 341 27.22 -15.25 6.17
C GLU A 341 27.25 -14.14 5.10
N ASP A 342 28.12 -14.26 4.10
CA ASP A 342 28.19 -13.32 2.96
C ASP A 342 26.88 -13.31 2.17
N TRP A 343 26.33 -14.49 1.87
CA TRP A 343 25.04 -14.62 1.18
C TRP A 343 23.87 -14.10 2.03
N TRP A 344 23.87 -14.38 3.33
CA TRP A 344 22.83 -13.92 4.26
C TRP A 344 22.83 -12.41 4.42
N ALA A 345 24.02 -11.79 4.48
CA ALA A 345 24.17 -10.33 4.52
C ALA A 345 23.67 -9.65 3.23
N ALA A 346 23.68 -10.37 2.10
CA ALA A 346 23.16 -9.90 0.82
C ALA A 346 21.65 -10.21 0.62
N LYS A 347 20.90 -10.51 1.69
CA LYS A 347 19.46 -10.80 1.62
C LYS A 347 18.69 -9.67 0.95
N ALA A 348 17.97 -10.01 -0.12
CA ALA A 348 17.10 -9.12 -0.85
C ALA A 348 15.63 -9.58 -0.74
N GLY A 349 14.69 -8.64 -0.86
CA GLY A 349 13.26 -8.95 -0.81
C GLY A 349 12.72 -9.40 0.55
N ALA A 350 13.40 -9.08 1.66
CA ALA A 350 13.04 -9.52 3.01
C ALA A 350 11.59 -9.18 3.43
N MET A 351 10.95 -8.20 2.78
CA MET A 351 9.56 -7.85 3.05
C MET A 351 8.55 -8.97 2.78
N VAL A 352 8.86 -9.88 1.84
CA VAL A 352 7.98 -11.02 1.49
C VAL A 352 8.37 -12.32 2.20
N GLU A 353 9.47 -12.31 2.98
CA GLU A 353 9.97 -13.47 3.72
C GLU A 353 8.88 -14.12 4.61
N PRO A 354 7.97 -13.39 5.29
CA PRO A 354 6.90 -13.99 6.09
C PRO A 354 5.94 -14.91 5.32
N LEU A 355 5.81 -14.75 4.00
CA LEU A 355 4.97 -15.62 3.17
C LEU A 355 5.62 -16.99 2.92
N GLY A 356 6.95 -17.07 3.03
CA GLY A 356 7.71 -18.27 2.70
C GLY A 356 7.91 -18.47 1.19
N GLN A 357 8.96 -19.22 0.85
CA GLN A 357 9.41 -19.40 -0.54
C GLN A 357 8.32 -19.99 -1.45
N ASP A 358 7.60 -21.01 -0.98
CA ASP A 358 6.61 -21.72 -1.80
C ASP A 358 5.44 -20.81 -2.18
N ARG A 359 4.96 -20.00 -1.24
CA ARG A 359 3.88 -19.05 -1.50
C ARG A 359 4.33 -17.93 -2.45
N VAL A 360 5.52 -17.37 -2.25
CA VAL A 360 6.07 -16.34 -3.15
C VAL A 360 6.22 -16.90 -4.57
N ARG A 361 6.69 -18.15 -4.72
CA ARG A 361 6.78 -18.82 -6.02
C ARG A 361 5.42 -19.03 -6.66
N GLU A 362 4.41 -19.46 -5.89
CA GLU A 362 3.04 -19.59 -6.38
C GLU A 362 2.52 -18.25 -6.92
N ILE A 363 2.67 -17.17 -6.14
CA ILE A 363 2.21 -15.82 -6.50
C ILE A 363 2.88 -15.35 -7.81
N LEU A 364 4.20 -15.50 -7.95
CA LEU A 364 4.92 -15.08 -9.15
C LEU A 364 4.62 -15.95 -10.39
N SER A 365 4.25 -17.22 -10.19
CA SER A 365 3.87 -18.11 -11.30
C SER A 365 2.43 -17.93 -11.78
N GLY A 366 1.59 -17.28 -10.96
CA GLY A 366 0.18 -17.07 -11.23
C GLY A 366 -0.12 -15.82 -12.07
N SER A 367 -1.40 -15.61 -12.38
CA SER A 367 -1.89 -14.40 -13.06
C SER A 367 -2.28 -13.28 -12.09
N GLY A 368 -1.88 -13.38 -10.82
CA GLY A 368 -2.31 -12.48 -9.75
C GLY A 368 -1.92 -11.03 -10.01
N GLN A 369 -0.69 -10.77 -10.46
CA GLN A 369 -0.22 -9.42 -10.77
C GLN A 369 -1.10 -8.75 -11.84
N ALA A 370 -1.33 -9.44 -12.96
CA ALA A 370 -2.16 -8.91 -14.05
C ALA A 370 -3.61 -8.69 -13.61
N ALA A 371 -4.15 -9.54 -12.73
CA ALA A 371 -5.48 -9.35 -12.17
C ALA A 371 -5.57 -8.08 -11.32
N LEU A 372 -4.56 -7.80 -10.47
CA LEU A 372 -4.52 -6.57 -9.67
C LEU A 372 -4.33 -5.32 -10.53
N GLU A 373 -3.46 -5.39 -11.56
CA GLU A 373 -3.26 -4.31 -12.51
C GLU A 373 -4.56 -3.99 -13.29
N THR A 374 -5.37 -5.01 -13.62
CA THR A 374 -6.68 -4.82 -14.24
C THR A 374 -7.68 -4.14 -13.29
N LEU A 375 -7.60 -4.41 -11.99
CA LEU A 375 -8.49 -3.75 -11.01
C LEU A 375 -8.15 -2.27 -10.79
N LEU A 376 -6.93 -1.83 -11.14
CA LEU A 376 -6.51 -0.43 -11.05
C LEU A 376 -6.90 0.42 -12.27
N THR A 377 -7.31 -0.21 -13.38
CA THR A 377 -7.67 0.44 -14.64
C THR A 377 -9.17 0.37 -14.90
#